data_AF-A0A958T5H6-F1
#
_entry.id   AF-A0A958T5H6-F1
#
_cell.length_a   1.000
_cell.length_b   1.000
_cell.length_c   1.000
_cell.angle_alpha   90.00
_cell.angle_beta   90.00
_cell.angle_gamma   90.00
#
_symmetry.space_group_name_H-M   'P 1'
#
loop_
_entity.id
_entity.type
_entity.pdbx_description
1 polymer ?
#
loop_
_entity_poly.entity_id
_entity_poly.type
_entity_poly.pdbx_seq_one_letter_code
_entity_poly.pdbx_strand_id
1 'polypeptide(L)'
;NGWAGYFVGKNYISLGLGINNPNPDGRLDIIHNSTGAGSPHIMITAQNANTGSRIVFDNEAETTNNWVMFARADDTPADSRFNIFHNGTGNIMVVTGDGKVGINRTPTTNDLEVNGNASKATAGGFIANSDKRLKKNIEGIQGKTALEKILKMRGVTYLWDDTQTGIKRPDNLQYGFIAQELMEVFP
;
A
#
# COMPACT_ATOMS: atom_id res chain seq x y z
N ASN A 1 -34.20 24.85 14.95
CA ASN A 1 -34.62 25.50 13.69
C ASN A 1 -33.54 26.49 13.26
N GLY A 2 -32.62 26.05 12.41
CA GLY A 2 -31.64 26.95 11.79
C GLY A 2 -31.61 26.64 10.31
N TRP A 3 -31.85 27.64 9.47
CA TRP A 3 -31.64 27.55 8.02
C TRP A 3 -30.34 28.28 7.71
N ALA A 4 -29.31 27.55 7.30
CA ALA A 4 -28.26 28.15 6.49
C ALA A 4 -28.85 28.25 5.07
N GLY A 5 -28.77 29.42 4.44
CA GLY A 5 -29.41 29.69 3.15
C GLY A 5 -29.10 28.64 2.07
N TYR A 6 -30.01 28.47 1.12
CA TYR A 6 -29.80 27.63 -0.06
C TYR A 6 -29.06 28.45 -1.13
N PHE A 7 -27.85 28.03 -1.48
CA PHE A 7 -27.05 28.68 -2.52
C PHE A 7 -26.96 27.78 -3.75
N VAL A 8 -27.39 28.29 -4.91
CA VAL A 8 -27.24 27.63 -6.20
C VAL A 8 -25.97 28.13 -6.88
N GLY A 9 -25.10 27.21 -7.32
CA GLY A 9 -23.88 27.54 -8.09
C GLY A 9 -22.58 27.47 -7.27
N LYS A 10 -21.55 28.18 -7.72
CA LYS A 10 -20.25 28.25 -7.04
C LYS A 10 -20.32 29.23 -5.89
N ASN A 11 -19.87 28.80 -4.72
CA ASN A 11 -19.77 29.64 -3.53
C ASN A 11 -18.30 29.99 -3.30
N TYR A 12 -18.04 31.25 -2.95
CA TYR A 12 -16.71 31.73 -2.55
C TYR A 12 -16.77 32.27 -1.13
N ILE A 13 -15.98 31.67 -0.24
CA ILE A 13 -15.83 32.10 1.15
C ILE A 13 -14.42 32.68 1.27
N SER A 14 -14.31 33.98 1.48
CA SER A 14 -13.01 34.69 1.54
C SER A 14 -12.25 34.42 2.84
N LEU A 15 -12.97 34.09 3.91
CA LEU A 15 -12.44 33.77 5.24
C LEU A 15 -12.54 32.25 5.52
N GLY A 16 -12.70 31.83 6.79
CA GLY A 16 -12.86 30.43 7.18
C GLY A 16 -14.32 29.96 7.20
N LEU A 17 -14.54 28.67 6.89
CA LEU A 17 -15.81 27.97 7.07
C LEU A 17 -15.72 27.04 8.29
N GLY A 18 -16.50 27.31 9.32
CA GLY A 18 -16.65 26.45 10.48
C GLY A 18 -17.88 25.54 10.40
N ILE A 19 -17.73 24.24 10.68
CA ILE A 19 -18.83 23.29 10.87
C ILE A 19 -18.77 22.82 12.31
N ASN A 20 -19.80 23.16 13.10
CA ASN A 20 -19.81 22.98 14.56
C ASN A 20 -18.61 23.68 15.27
N ASN A 21 -17.93 24.60 14.58
CA ASN A 21 -16.96 25.52 15.17
C ASN A 21 -17.36 26.98 14.85
N PRO A 22 -17.77 27.78 15.84
CA PRO A 22 -18.10 29.19 15.61
C PRO A 22 -16.87 30.09 15.40
N ASN A 23 -15.66 29.62 15.76
CA ASN A 23 -14.41 30.38 15.63
C ASN A 23 -13.36 29.53 14.90
N PRO A 24 -13.53 29.28 13.58
CA PRO A 24 -12.57 28.50 12.81
C PRO A 24 -11.22 29.22 12.73
N ASP A 25 -10.14 28.51 13.04
CA ASP A 25 -8.74 29.00 12.89
C ASP A 25 -8.10 28.56 11.56
N GLY A 26 -8.72 27.60 10.87
CA GLY A 26 -8.42 27.20 9.49
C GLY A 26 -9.40 27.77 8.46
N ARG A 27 -9.09 27.57 7.16
CA ARG A 27 -10.00 27.93 6.06
C ARG A 27 -11.24 27.02 5.98
N LEU A 28 -11.11 25.77 6.43
CA LEU A 28 -12.21 24.86 6.71
C LEU A 28 -11.88 24.19 8.05
N ASP A 29 -12.77 24.28 9.03
CA ASP A 29 -12.61 23.68 10.34
C ASP A 29 -13.90 23.01 10.79
N ILE A 30 -13.79 21.74 11.19
CA ILE A 30 -14.92 20.86 11.50
C ILE A 30 -14.68 20.25 12.87
N ILE A 31 -15.54 20.57 13.84
CA ILE A 31 -15.52 19.92 15.15
C ILE A 31 -16.54 18.79 15.15
N HIS A 32 -16.07 17.54 15.20
CA HIS A 32 -16.94 16.37 15.32
C HIS A 32 -16.27 15.26 16.14
N ASN A 33 -17.07 14.42 16.80
CA ASN A 33 -16.57 13.23 17.48
C ASN A 33 -16.91 12.00 16.62
N SER A 34 -15.98 11.58 15.76
CA SER A 34 -16.15 10.39 14.92
C SER A 34 -16.22 9.12 15.78
N THR A 35 -17.22 8.27 15.52
CA THR A 35 -17.41 6.96 16.18
C THR A 35 -17.10 5.78 15.26
N GLY A 36 -16.25 5.98 14.25
CA GLY A 36 -15.85 4.97 13.26
C GLY A 36 -16.20 5.39 11.83
N ALA A 37 -16.23 4.42 10.92
CA ALA A 37 -16.41 4.71 9.48
C ALA A 37 -17.78 5.32 9.12
N GLY A 38 -18.81 5.11 9.96
CA GLY A 38 -20.19 5.58 9.70
C GLY A 38 -20.47 7.04 10.09
N SER A 39 -19.55 7.74 10.75
CA SER A 39 -19.74 9.14 11.18
C SER A 39 -18.47 9.98 10.96
N PRO A 40 -18.01 10.14 9.71
CA PRO A 40 -16.77 10.86 9.42
C PRO A 40 -16.95 12.37 9.52
N HIS A 41 -15.85 13.10 9.74
CA HIS A 41 -15.82 14.57 9.61
C HIS A 41 -16.09 15.01 8.16
N ILE A 42 -15.53 14.27 7.20
CA ILE A 42 -15.66 14.54 5.76
C ILE A 42 -16.04 13.22 5.08
N MET A 43 -17.18 13.23 4.37
CA MET A 43 -17.61 12.14 3.48
C MET A 43 -17.52 12.63 2.04
N ILE A 44 -16.83 11.88 1.17
CA ILE A 44 -16.73 12.19 -0.26
C ILE A 44 -17.15 10.95 -1.05
N THR A 45 -18.28 11.05 -1.76
CA THR A 45 -18.91 9.92 -2.43
C THR A 45 -18.76 10.04 -3.95
N ALA A 46 -18.15 9.05 -4.58
CA ALA A 46 -18.20 8.86 -6.03
C ALA A 46 -19.47 8.09 -6.40
N GLN A 47 -20.11 8.44 -7.52
CA GLN A 47 -21.43 7.90 -7.90
C GLN A 47 -21.37 6.78 -8.94
N ASN A 48 -20.23 6.60 -9.61
CA ASN A 48 -20.10 5.65 -10.71
C ASN A 48 -19.26 4.45 -10.30
N ALA A 49 -19.63 3.26 -10.81
CA ALA A 49 -18.79 2.08 -10.71
C ALA A 49 -17.39 2.35 -11.30
N ASN A 50 -16.37 1.69 -10.75
CA ASN A 50 -14.97 1.85 -11.15
C ASN A 50 -14.38 3.27 -10.99
N THR A 51 -15.04 4.14 -10.24
CA THR A 51 -14.54 5.49 -9.92
C THR A 51 -14.23 5.64 -8.44
N GLY A 52 -13.61 6.75 -8.08
CA GLY A 52 -13.25 7.05 -6.70
C GLY A 52 -13.18 8.55 -6.45
N SER A 53 -13.16 8.90 -5.18
CA SER A 53 -13.10 10.26 -4.68
C SER A 53 -11.64 10.74 -4.63
N ARG A 54 -11.43 12.05 -4.74
CA ARG A 54 -10.10 12.67 -4.74
C ARG A 54 -10.03 13.87 -3.82
N ILE A 55 -8.87 14.03 -3.18
CA ILE A 55 -8.41 15.29 -2.62
C ILE A 55 -7.13 15.64 -3.38
N VAL A 56 -7.10 16.84 -3.97
CA VAL A 56 -5.98 17.32 -4.78
C VAL A 56 -5.22 18.38 -4.00
N PHE A 57 -3.90 18.23 -3.95
CA PHE A 57 -2.96 19.21 -3.43
C PHE A 57 -2.22 19.80 -4.61
N ASP A 58 -2.51 21.07 -4.89
CA ASP A 58 -2.02 21.80 -6.05
C ASP A 58 -1.23 23.03 -5.61
N ASN A 59 -0.36 23.52 -6.49
CA ASN A 59 0.39 24.74 -6.26
C ASN A 59 0.35 25.61 -7.51
N GLU A 60 -0.22 26.80 -7.39
CA GLU A 60 -0.40 27.74 -8.50
C GLU A 60 0.93 28.18 -9.15
N ALA A 61 2.03 28.18 -8.40
CA ALA A 61 3.36 28.45 -8.94
C ALA A 61 3.97 27.24 -9.69
N GLU A 62 3.56 26.02 -9.34
CA GLU A 62 4.07 24.76 -9.89
C GLU A 62 3.04 24.14 -10.87
N THR A 63 2.78 24.86 -11.95
CA THR A 63 1.64 24.66 -12.86
C THR A 63 1.51 23.29 -13.54
N THR A 64 2.52 22.41 -13.44
CA THR A 64 2.51 21.09 -14.08
C THR A 64 2.43 19.95 -13.08
N ASN A 65 2.45 20.20 -11.77
CA ASN A 65 2.62 19.15 -10.75
C ASN A 65 1.55 19.23 -9.67
N ASN A 66 0.94 18.08 -9.34
CA ASN A 66 0.06 17.97 -8.19
C ASN A 66 0.18 16.61 -7.51
N TRP A 67 -0.27 16.58 -6.26
CA TRP A 67 -0.45 15.34 -5.51
C TRP A 67 -1.94 15.07 -5.36
N VAL A 68 -2.32 13.80 -5.49
CA VAL A 68 -3.69 13.35 -5.36
C VAL A 68 -3.74 12.23 -4.34
N MET A 69 -4.57 12.43 -3.32
CA MET A 69 -5.10 11.30 -2.54
C MET A 69 -6.36 10.81 -3.25
N PHE A 70 -6.37 9.53 -3.62
CA PHE A 70 -7.50 8.88 -4.25
C PHE A 70 -8.00 7.73 -3.38
N ALA A 71 -9.32 7.55 -3.34
CA ALA A 71 -9.96 6.41 -2.72
C ALA A 71 -11.09 5.87 -3.60
N ARG A 72 -11.05 4.58 -3.90
CA ARG A 72 -12.15 3.80 -4.48
C ARG A 72 -12.55 2.73 -3.47
N ALA A 73 -13.80 2.79 -3.01
CA ALA A 73 -14.45 1.69 -2.32
C ALA A 73 -15.14 0.82 -3.37
N ASP A 74 -14.68 -0.42 -3.51
CA ASP A 74 -15.24 -1.42 -4.41
C ASP A 74 -15.84 -2.58 -3.61
N ASP A 75 -16.86 -3.24 -4.16
CA ASP A 75 -17.47 -4.42 -3.54
C ASP A 75 -16.50 -5.62 -3.48
N THR A 76 -15.49 -5.64 -4.34
CA THR A 76 -14.38 -6.60 -4.28
C THR A 76 -13.19 -5.97 -3.53
N PRO A 77 -12.78 -6.50 -2.35
CA PRO A 77 -11.68 -5.92 -1.57
C PRO A 77 -10.37 -5.79 -2.36
N ALA A 78 -10.06 -6.79 -3.19
CA ALA A 78 -8.88 -6.79 -4.07
C ALA A 78 -8.94 -5.73 -5.19
N ASP A 79 -10.07 -5.08 -5.43
CA ASP A 79 -10.26 -3.99 -6.40
C ASP A 79 -10.45 -2.61 -5.74
N SER A 80 -10.68 -2.57 -4.43
CA SER A 80 -10.66 -1.34 -3.63
C SER A 80 -9.25 -0.75 -3.60
N ARG A 81 -9.15 0.58 -3.69
CA ARG A 81 -7.85 1.28 -3.76
C ARG A 81 -7.87 2.51 -2.86
N PHE A 82 -6.79 2.70 -2.12
CA PHE A 82 -6.41 3.98 -1.55
C PHE A 82 -4.99 4.29 -1.98
N ASN A 83 -4.75 5.40 -2.69
CA ASN A 83 -3.42 5.69 -3.21
C ASN A 83 -3.01 7.15 -3.09
N ILE A 84 -1.70 7.32 -2.95
CA ILE A 84 -1.00 8.59 -3.11
C ILE A 84 -0.44 8.59 -4.53
N PHE A 85 -0.82 9.60 -5.29
CA PHE A 85 -0.47 9.76 -6.69
C PHE A 85 0.19 11.12 -6.91
N HIS A 86 1.21 11.14 -7.77
CA HIS A 86 1.77 12.37 -8.30
C HIS A 86 1.62 12.35 -9.83
N ASN A 87 1.16 13.43 -10.43
CA ASN A 87 0.81 13.44 -11.85
C ASN A 87 1.99 13.16 -12.81
N GLY A 88 3.22 13.51 -12.43
CA GLY A 88 4.41 13.24 -13.23
C GLY A 88 4.97 11.81 -13.09
N THR A 89 4.63 11.10 -12.03
CA THR A 89 5.26 9.81 -11.68
C THR A 89 4.27 8.66 -11.45
N GLY A 90 2.98 8.95 -11.38
CA GLY A 90 1.92 7.97 -11.21
C GLY A 90 1.64 7.60 -9.76
N ASN A 91 1.22 6.35 -9.54
CA ASN A 91 0.96 5.81 -8.21
C ASN A 91 2.27 5.60 -7.45
N ILE A 92 2.43 6.30 -6.33
CA ILE A 92 3.59 6.18 -5.45
C ILE A 92 3.36 5.11 -4.39
N MET A 93 2.21 5.16 -3.71
CA MET A 93 1.79 4.18 -2.72
C MET A 93 0.37 3.75 -3.02
N VAL A 94 0.12 2.45 -3.03
CA VAL A 94 -1.20 1.85 -3.25
C VAL A 94 -1.51 0.93 -2.09
N VAL A 95 -2.62 1.18 -1.41
CA VAL A 95 -3.23 0.26 -0.43
C VAL A 95 -4.47 -0.35 -1.08
N THR A 96 -4.64 -1.64 -0.88
CA THR A 96 -5.75 -2.43 -1.42
C THR A 96 -6.69 -2.84 -0.29
N GLY A 97 -7.97 -3.08 -0.59
CA GLY A 97 -8.97 -3.42 0.43
C GLY A 97 -8.73 -4.79 1.10
N ASP A 98 -7.96 -5.67 0.47
CA ASP A 98 -7.47 -6.94 1.05
C ASP A 98 -6.22 -6.75 1.94
N GLY A 99 -5.81 -5.52 2.23
CA GLY A 99 -4.81 -5.19 3.24
C GLY A 99 -3.37 -5.12 2.74
N LYS A 100 -3.13 -5.26 1.43
CA LYS A 100 -1.78 -5.20 0.86
C LYS A 100 -1.36 -3.76 0.54
N VAL A 101 -0.07 -3.50 0.66
CA VAL A 101 0.57 -2.21 0.36
C VAL A 101 1.62 -2.40 -0.75
N GLY A 102 1.52 -1.58 -1.79
CA GLY A 102 2.52 -1.49 -2.85
C GLY A 102 3.20 -0.13 -2.87
N ILE A 103 4.50 -0.10 -3.09
CA ILE A 103 5.26 1.14 -3.37
C ILE A 103 5.76 1.07 -4.82
N ASN A 104 5.38 2.05 -5.64
CA ASN A 104 5.62 2.11 -7.09
C ASN A 104 5.11 0.88 -7.88
N ARG A 105 4.13 0.16 -7.33
CA ARG A 105 3.41 -0.97 -7.95
C ARG A 105 2.07 -1.19 -7.27
N THR A 106 1.18 -1.91 -7.93
CA THR A 106 0.03 -2.54 -7.28
C THR A 106 0.48 -3.87 -6.68
N PRO A 107 0.24 -4.13 -5.38
CA PRO A 107 0.64 -5.39 -4.78
C PRO A 107 -0.24 -6.53 -5.30
N THR A 108 0.35 -7.71 -5.57
CA THR A 108 -0.40 -8.87 -6.07
C THR A 108 -0.33 -10.08 -5.14
N THR A 109 0.81 -10.29 -4.49
CA THR A 109 1.13 -11.56 -3.83
C THR A 109 1.35 -11.38 -2.34
N ASN A 110 2.22 -10.45 -1.94
CA ASN A 110 2.63 -10.25 -0.54
C ASN A 110 1.93 -9.03 0.08
N ASP A 111 1.89 -9.01 1.41
CA ASP A 111 1.32 -7.89 2.19
C ASP A 111 2.04 -6.56 1.92
N LEU A 112 3.35 -6.61 1.62
CA LEU A 112 4.14 -5.45 1.20
C LEU A 112 4.98 -5.80 -0.03
N GLU A 113 4.84 -5.01 -1.09
CA GLU A 113 5.64 -5.16 -2.30
C GLU A 113 6.22 -3.81 -2.74
N VAL A 114 7.54 -3.75 -2.90
CA VAL A 114 8.25 -2.54 -3.37
C VAL A 114 8.78 -2.80 -4.76
N ASN A 115 8.43 -1.94 -5.71
CA ASN A 115 9.09 -1.90 -7.01
C ASN A 115 10.25 -0.91 -6.96
N GLY A 116 11.46 -1.43 -6.76
CA GLY A 116 12.68 -0.65 -6.59
C GLY A 116 13.45 -1.07 -5.35
N ASN A 117 14.36 -0.20 -4.91
CA ASN A 117 15.21 -0.46 -3.75
C ASN A 117 14.52 -0.01 -2.46
N ALA A 118 14.58 -0.84 -1.43
CA ALA A 118 14.19 -0.49 -0.08
C ALA A 118 15.42 -0.57 0.83
N SER A 119 15.64 0.45 1.67
CA SER A 119 16.79 0.50 2.58
C SER A 119 16.36 0.88 4.00
N LYS A 120 17.13 0.41 4.99
CA LYS A 120 17.09 0.86 6.38
C LYS A 120 18.27 1.80 6.60
N ALA A 121 18.16 2.72 7.57
CA ALA A 121 19.23 3.65 7.94
C ALA A 121 20.56 2.98 8.32
N THR A 122 20.53 1.70 8.72
CA THR A 122 21.71 0.89 9.02
C THR A 122 21.69 -0.39 8.19
N ALA A 123 22.86 -0.90 7.84
CA ALA A 123 22.99 -2.21 7.21
C ALA A 123 22.29 -3.32 8.02
N GLY A 124 21.71 -4.29 7.32
CA GLY A 124 20.96 -5.40 7.88
C GLY A 124 19.71 -5.75 7.07
N GLY A 125 19.14 -6.92 7.31
CA GLY A 125 17.89 -7.33 6.66
C GLY A 125 16.66 -6.63 7.23
N PHE A 126 15.56 -6.71 6.48
CA PHE A 126 14.22 -6.56 7.08
C PHE A 126 14.05 -7.69 8.11
N ILE A 127 13.65 -7.33 9.33
CA ILE A 127 13.76 -8.21 10.50
C ILE A 127 12.82 -9.40 10.34
N ALA A 128 13.36 -10.61 10.47
CA ALA A 128 12.59 -11.82 10.73
C ALA A 128 12.73 -12.18 12.22
N ASN A 129 11.61 -12.42 12.90
CA ASN A 129 11.60 -12.73 14.32
C ASN A 129 12.15 -14.15 14.56
N SER A 130 13.24 -14.27 15.33
CA SER A 130 13.89 -15.56 15.62
C SER A 130 14.03 -15.86 17.12
N ASP A 131 13.42 -15.04 17.97
CA ASP A 131 13.46 -15.19 19.44
C ASP A 131 12.91 -16.55 19.88
N LYS A 132 13.64 -17.24 20.78
CA LYS A 132 13.25 -18.56 21.31
C LYS A 132 11.86 -18.54 21.96
N ARG A 133 11.46 -17.43 22.60
CA ARG A 133 10.14 -17.27 23.24
C ARG A 133 8.99 -17.28 22.24
N LEU A 134 9.28 -16.97 20.98
CA LEU A 134 8.33 -17.01 19.86
C LEU A 134 8.32 -18.37 19.16
N LYS A 135 9.11 -19.35 19.64
CA LYS A 135 9.23 -20.70 19.07
C LYS A 135 8.81 -21.75 20.09
N LYS A 136 8.16 -22.82 19.61
CA LYS A 136 7.78 -23.99 20.41
C LYS A 136 8.34 -25.25 19.74
N ASN A 137 8.50 -26.33 20.52
CA ASN A 137 8.96 -27.65 20.05
C ASN A 137 10.28 -27.59 19.25
N ILE A 138 11.31 -26.99 19.84
CA ILE A 138 12.61 -26.79 19.18
C ILE A 138 13.42 -28.08 19.26
N GLU A 139 13.54 -28.80 18.14
CA GLU A 139 14.40 -29.97 17.97
C GLU A 139 15.53 -29.66 16.98
N GLY A 140 16.72 -30.24 17.21
CA GLY A 140 17.83 -30.11 16.29
C GLY A 140 17.68 -31.01 15.06
N ILE A 141 18.07 -30.52 13.88
CA ILE A 141 18.21 -31.38 12.70
C ILE A 141 19.49 -32.21 12.88
N GLN A 142 19.35 -33.53 13.02
CA GLN A 142 20.48 -34.44 13.26
C GLN A 142 21.50 -34.37 12.12
N GLY A 143 22.80 -34.32 12.44
CA GLY A 143 23.87 -33.99 11.48
C GLY A 143 23.91 -34.86 10.22
N LYS A 144 23.69 -36.18 10.35
CA LYS A 144 23.62 -37.10 9.19
C LYS A 144 22.44 -36.75 8.27
N THR A 145 21.25 -36.53 8.86
CA THR A 145 20.04 -36.16 8.13
C THR A 145 20.14 -34.75 7.53
N ALA A 146 20.77 -33.81 8.22
CA ALA A 146 20.99 -32.45 7.72
C ALA A 146 21.87 -32.47 6.46
N LEU A 147 23.01 -33.18 6.50
CA LEU A 147 23.92 -33.27 5.37
C LEU A 147 23.29 -34.01 4.18
N GLU A 148 22.60 -35.14 4.44
CA GLU A 148 21.88 -35.88 3.40
C GLU A 148 20.82 -35.01 2.72
N LYS A 149 20.12 -34.15 3.46
CA LYS A 149 19.16 -33.20 2.87
C LYS A 149 19.86 -32.11 2.05
N ILE A 150 20.94 -31.52 2.56
CA ILE A 150 21.72 -30.51 1.82
C ILE A 150 22.23 -31.08 0.49
N LEU A 151 22.72 -32.32 0.48
CA LEU A 151 23.23 -32.98 -0.74
C LEU A 151 22.13 -33.27 -1.77
N LYS A 152 20.85 -33.31 -1.36
CA LYS A 152 19.70 -33.47 -2.28
C LYS A 152 19.22 -32.13 -2.87
N MET A 153 19.63 -30.99 -2.31
CA MET A 153 19.25 -29.69 -2.86
C MET A 153 19.95 -29.45 -4.20
N ARG A 154 19.17 -29.16 -5.25
CA ARG A 154 19.69 -28.85 -6.57
C ARG A 154 19.85 -27.34 -6.74
N GLY A 155 21.10 -26.86 -6.74
CA GLY A 155 21.39 -25.48 -7.17
C GLY A 155 21.11 -25.31 -8.66
N VAL A 156 20.48 -24.20 -9.03
CA VAL A 156 20.14 -23.87 -10.42
C VAL A 156 20.60 -22.47 -10.77
N THR A 157 20.79 -22.24 -12.07
CA THR A 157 20.82 -20.90 -12.65
C THR A 157 19.55 -20.66 -13.44
N TYR A 158 19.09 -19.42 -13.46
CA TYR A 158 17.85 -19.05 -14.15
C TYR A 158 17.89 -17.60 -14.61
N LEU A 159 17.04 -17.30 -15.59
CA LEU A 159 16.63 -15.95 -15.97
C LEU A 159 15.18 -15.78 -15.50
N TRP A 160 14.79 -14.56 -15.15
CA TRP A 160 13.41 -14.29 -14.80
C TRP A 160 12.51 -14.34 -16.04
N ASP A 161 11.40 -15.07 -15.94
CA ASP A 161 10.32 -15.01 -16.93
C ASP A 161 9.25 -14.02 -16.45
N ASP A 162 9.47 -12.75 -16.77
CA ASP A 162 8.59 -11.67 -16.34
C ASP A 162 7.28 -11.59 -17.15
N THR A 163 7.12 -12.42 -18.20
CA THR A 163 5.86 -12.53 -18.96
C THR A 163 4.69 -13.02 -18.10
N GLN A 164 5.00 -13.72 -17.00
CA GLN A 164 3.99 -14.30 -16.10
C GLN A 164 3.48 -13.32 -15.04
N THR A 165 4.25 -12.28 -14.69
CA THR A 165 3.93 -11.44 -13.52
C THR A 165 3.83 -9.94 -13.83
N GLY A 166 4.33 -9.47 -14.97
CA GLY A 166 4.37 -8.05 -15.32
C GLY A 166 5.28 -7.19 -14.42
N ILE A 167 6.07 -7.84 -13.56
CA ILE A 167 7.06 -7.21 -12.68
C ILE A 167 8.38 -7.23 -13.42
N LYS A 168 9.07 -6.08 -13.54
CA LYS A 168 10.40 -6.04 -14.15
C LYS A 168 11.47 -6.43 -13.12
N ARG A 169 12.13 -7.56 -13.34
CA ARG A 169 13.24 -8.09 -12.54
C ARG A 169 14.56 -7.97 -13.33
N PRO A 170 15.72 -8.29 -12.73
CA PRO A 170 17.00 -8.20 -13.43
C PRO A 170 17.10 -9.18 -14.60
N ASP A 171 17.58 -8.70 -15.75
CA ASP A 171 17.70 -9.49 -16.99
C ASP A 171 18.95 -10.39 -17.04
N ASN A 172 19.80 -10.35 -16.00
CA ASN A 172 21.03 -11.13 -15.93
C ASN A 172 20.82 -12.51 -15.28
N LEU A 173 21.77 -13.42 -15.50
CA LEU A 173 21.76 -14.77 -14.92
C LEU A 173 21.74 -14.69 -13.38
N GLN A 174 20.80 -15.41 -12.77
CA GLN A 174 20.66 -15.56 -11.33
C GLN A 174 21.08 -16.96 -10.88
N TYR A 175 21.44 -17.09 -9.60
CA TYR A 175 21.76 -18.35 -8.94
C TYR A 175 20.77 -18.57 -7.80
N GLY A 176 20.26 -19.79 -7.64
CA GLY A 176 19.33 -20.08 -6.55
C GLY A 176 18.80 -21.51 -6.58
N PHE A 177 17.56 -21.66 -6.12
CA PHE A 177 16.86 -22.94 -6.00
C PHE A 177 15.43 -22.81 -6.51
N ILE A 178 14.84 -23.92 -6.94
CA ILE A 178 13.40 -23.99 -7.21
C ILE A 178 12.66 -24.33 -5.92
N ALA A 179 11.67 -23.53 -5.55
CA ALA A 179 10.97 -23.68 -4.28
C ALA A 179 10.26 -25.04 -4.14
N GLN A 180 9.67 -25.54 -5.22
CA GLN A 180 8.99 -26.84 -5.24
C GLN A 180 9.97 -28.00 -4.99
N GLU A 181 11.18 -27.95 -5.57
CA GLU A 181 12.22 -28.96 -5.32
C GLU A 181 12.74 -28.89 -3.88
N LEU A 182 12.86 -27.69 -3.30
CA LEU A 182 13.23 -27.55 -1.89
C LEU A 182 12.19 -28.14 -0.95
N MET A 183 10.91 -27.98 -1.27
CA MET A 183 9.79 -28.54 -0.49
C MET A 183 9.81 -30.08 -0.47
N GLU A 184 10.27 -30.74 -1.53
CA GLU A 184 10.43 -32.21 -1.54
C GLU A 184 11.55 -32.68 -0.60
N VAL A 185 12.60 -31.88 -0.42
CA VAL A 185 13.74 -32.18 0.47
C VAL A 185 13.44 -31.80 1.93
N PHE A 186 12.73 -30.69 2.12
CA PHE A 186 12.28 -30.15 3.40
C PHE A 186 10.75 -29.99 3.39
N PRO A 187 10.01 -31.11 3.48
CA PRO A 187 8.54 -31.09 3.55
C PRO A 187 8.04 -30.49 4.86
#